data_AF-A0A6N2CRJ6-F1
#
_entry.id   AF-A0A6N2CRJ6-F1
#
_cell.length_a   1.000
_cell.length_b   1.000
_cell.length_c   1.000
_cell.angle_alpha   90.00
_cell.angle_beta   90.00
_cell.angle_gamma   90.00
#
_symmetry.space_group_name_H-M   'P 1'
#
loop_
_entity.id
_entity.type
_entity.pdbx_description
1 polymer ?
#
loop_
_entity_poly.entity_id
_entity_poly.type
_entity_poly.pdbx_seq_one_letter_code
_entity_poly.pdbx_strand_id
1 'polypeptide(L)'
;MATHVINKNDRNALHDITSEAKENLNSDGFTALADKGYHNGREIQECQQDGIQTIVAPNEIVNSNKHGTTEDYLVTKFTYN
;
A
#
# COMPACT_ATOMS: atom_id res chain seq x y z
N MET A 1 11.10 -16.16 -10.45
CA MET A 1 11.65 -15.57 -9.21
C MET A 1 11.55 -14.07 -9.36
N ALA A 2 10.64 -13.45 -8.62
CA ALA A 2 10.45 -12.00 -8.60
C ALA A 2 11.55 -11.37 -7.73
N THR A 3 12.66 -10.95 -8.35
CA THR A 3 13.84 -10.43 -7.63
C THR A 3 14.05 -8.93 -7.84
N HIS A 4 13.03 -8.19 -8.27
CA HIS A 4 13.15 -6.75 -8.51
C HIS A 4 12.71 -5.95 -7.29
N VAL A 5 13.66 -5.44 -6.52
CA VAL A 5 13.40 -4.53 -5.39
C VAL A 5 13.30 -3.10 -5.93
N ILE A 6 12.08 -2.64 -6.17
CA ILE A 6 11.79 -1.22 -6.30
C ILE A 6 11.57 -0.64 -4.91
N ASN A 7 12.38 0.34 -4.50
CA ASN A 7 12.04 1.19 -3.37
C ASN A 7 10.89 2.13 -3.79
N LYS A 8 9.70 1.54 -4.01
CA LYS A 8 8.43 2.24 -4.08
C LYS A 8 7.73 1.98 -2.76
N ASN A 9 7.22 3.05 -2.16
CA ASN A 9 6.24 3.02 -1.07
C ASN A 9 5.13 1.99 -1.39
N ASP A 10 4.73 1.17 -0.40
CA ASP A 10 3.69 0.13 -0.52
C ASP A 10 2.41 0.61 -1.21
N ARG A 11 2.07 1.91 -1.07
CA ARG A 11 0.94 2.54 -1.75
C ARG A 11 1.00 2.49 -3.28
N ASN A 12 2.16 2.27 -3.90
CA ASN A 12 2.34 2.33 -5.36
C ASN A 12 2.92 1.00 -5.91
N ALA A 13 2.67 -0.11 -5.21
CA ALA A 13 3.24 -1.41 -5.56
C ALA A 13 2.18 -2.49 -5.82
N LEU A 14 0.89 -2.21 -5.58
CA LEU A 14 -0.16 -3.21 -5.72
C LEU A 14 -0.32 -3.66 -7.17
N HIS A 15 -0.40 -2.70 -8.10
CA HIS A 15 -0.60 -3.00 -9.51
C HIS A 15 0.57 -3.81 -10.07
N ASP A 16 1.80 -3.33 -9.88
CA ASP A 16 3.03 -4.00 -10.34
C ASP A 16 3.11 -5.47 -9.87
N ILE A 17 2.85 -5.73 -8.58
CA ILE A 17 2.89 -7.09 -8.01
C ILE A 17 1.80 -7.98 -8.62
N THR A 18 0.58 -7.45 -8.74
CA THR A 18 -0.54 -8.24 -9.26
C THR A 18 -0.42 -8.52 -10.76
N SER A 19 0.17 -7.61 -11.53
CA SER A 19 0.47 -7.81 -12.95
C SER A 19 1.53 -8.88 -13.15
N GLU A 20 2.61 -8.86 -12.36
CA GLU A 20 3.63 -9.92 -12.39
C GLU A 20 3.03 -11.29 -11.99
N ALA A 21 2.14 -11.31 -10.99
CA ALA A 21 1.43 -12.53 -10.62
C ALA A 21 0.52 -13.04 -11.74
N LYS A 22 -0.16 -12.14 -12.48
CA LYS A 22 -1.01 -12.48 -13.63
C LYS A 22 -0.21 -13.19 -14.71
N GLU A 23 0.95 -12.65 -15.07
CA GLU A 23 1.85 -13.23 -16.06
C GLU A 23 2.38 -14.60 -15.61
N ASN A 24 2.81 -14.70 -14.36
CA ASN A 24 3.31 -15.96 -13.79
C ASN A 24 2.25 -17.06 -13.72
N LEU A 25 0.99 -16.69 -13.51
CA LEU A 25 -0.14 -17.62 -13.46
C LEU A 25 -0.76 -17.90 -14.83
N ASN A 26 -0.38 -17.15 -15.86
CA ASN A 26 -0.97 -17.18 -17.19
C ASN A 26 -2.52 -17.16 -17.15
N SER A 27 -3.07 -16.27 -16.31
CA SER A 27 -4.50 -16.13 -16.08
C SER A 27 -5.04 -14.84 -16.69
N ASP A 28 -6.26 -14.88 -17.22
CA ASP A 28 -6.94 -13.68 -17.74
C ASP A 28 -7.39 -12.72 -16.63
N GLY A 29 -7.48 -13.21 -15.39
CA GLY A 29 -7.84 -12.43 -14.20
C GLY A 29 -7.87 -13.27 -12.93
N PHE A 30 -7.80 -12.62 -11.77
CA PHE A 30 -7.91 -13.27 -10.46
C PHE A 30 -8.33 -12.26 -9.39
N THR A 31 -8.56 -12.74 -8.16
CA THR A 31 -8.83 -11.87 -7.01
C THR A 31 -7.59 -11.76 -6.12
N ALA A 32 -7.13 -10.53 -5.90
CA ALA A 32 -6.01 -10.20 -5.02
C ALA A 32 -6.53 -9.69 -3.67
N LEU A 33 -6.07 -10.32 -2.57
CA LEU A 33 -6.30 -9.86 -1.21
C LEU A 33 -5.05 -9.12 -0.72
N ALA A 34 -5.19 -7.86 -0.32
CA ALA A 34 -4.07 -7.03 0.12
C ALA A 34 -4.38 -6.26 1.42
N ASP A 35 -3.31 -5.95 2.17
CA ASP A 35 -3.40 -5.19 3.42
C ASP A 35 -3.63 -3.67 3.18
N LYS A 36 -3.99 -2.93 4.23
CA LYS A 36 -4.29 -1.49 4.22
C LYS A 36 -3.16 -0.60 3.67
N GLY A 37 -1.91 -1.06 3.72
CA GLY A 37 -0.77 -0.35 3.14
C GLY A 37 -0.90 -0.14 1.63
N TYR A 38 -1.65 -1.03 0.96
CA TYR A 38 -1.93 -0.99 -0.47
C TYR A 38 -3.25 -0.27 -0.81
N HIS A 39 -3.89 0.40 0.16
CA HIS A 39 -5.12 1.14 -0.07
C HIS A 39 -4.85 2.46 -0.82
N ASN A 40 -4.58 2.33 -2.12
CA ASN A 40 -4.42 3.42 -3.07
C ASN A 40 -5.43 3.26 -4.21
N GLY A 41 -6.34 4.22 -4.34
CA GLY A 41 -7.40 4.17 -5.35
C GLY A 41 -6.88 4.09 -6.79
N ARG A 42 -5.72 4.69 -7.08
CA ARG A 42 -5.12 4.62 -8.41
C ARG A 42 -4.70 3.20 -8.75
N GLU A 43 -3.95 2.54 -7.87
CA GLU A 43 -3.48 1.17 -8.09
C GLU A 43 -4.64 0.18 -8.16
N ILE A 44 -5.64 0.34 -7.28
CA ILE A 44 -6.87 -0.47 -7.27
C ILE A 44 -7.59 -0.38 -8.62
N GLN A 45 -7.67 0.83 -9.18
CA GLN A 45 -8.27 1.05 -10.50
C GLN A 45 -7.46 0.42 -11.62
N GLU A 46 -6.13 0.56 -11.60
CA GLU A 46 -5.23 -0.05 -12.59
C GLU A 46 -5.34 -1.58 -12.55
N CYS A 47 -5.39 -2.21 -11.35
CA CYS A 47 -5.68 -3.64 -11.21
C CYS A 47 -7.02 -4.03 -11.85
N GLN A 48 -8.07 -3.26 -11.61
CA GLN A 48 -9.40 -3.57 -12.15
C GLN A 48 -9.44 -3.46 -13.68
N GLN A 49 -8.72 -2.50 -14.26
CA GLN A 49 -8.57 -2.37 -15.71
C GLN A 49 -7.84 -3.57 -16.32
N ASP A 50 -6.92 -4.17 -15.57
CA ASP A 50 -6.20 -5.38 -15.96
C ASP A 50 -6.94 -6.69 -15.60
N GLY A 51 -8.22 -6.61 -15.24
CA GLY A 51 -9.05 -7.79 -14.95
C GLY A 51 -8.75 -8.44 -13.60
N ILE A 52 -8.07 -7.73 -12.71
CA ILE A 52 -7.71 -8.19 -11.37
C ILE A 52 -8.67 -7.54 -10.37
N GLN A 53 -9.50 -8.37 -9.74
CA GLN A 53 -10.39 -7.91 -8.66
C GLN A 53 -9.57 -7.74 -7.38
N THR A 54 -9.69 -6.61 -6.71
CA THR A 54 -8.96 -6.38 -5.45
C THR A 54 -9.92 -6.36 -4.26
N ILE A 55 -9.48 -6.93 -3.15
CA ILE A 55 -10.09 -6.81 -1.82
C ILE A 55 -9.01 -6.20 -0.93
N VAL A 56 -9.16 -4.93 -0.57
CA VAL A 56 -8.15 -4.18 0.21
C VAL A 56 -8.79 -3.60 1.46
N ALA A 57 -8.13 -3.79 2.61
CA ALA A 57 -8.60 -3.23 3.86
C ALA A 57 -8.63 -1.68 3.80
N PRO A 58 -9.70 -1.02 4.30
CA PRO A 58 -9.76 0.44 4.34
C PRO A 58 -8.65 1.02 5.22
N ASN A 59 -8.07 2.14 4.79
CA ASN A 59 -7.15 2.87 5.65
C ASN A 59 -7.96 3.61 6.73
N GLU A 60 -7.62 3.40 8.00
CA GLU A 60 -8.27 4.11 9.09
C GLU A 60 -7.90 5.59 9.03
N ILE A 61 -8.90 6.46 8.88
CA ILE A 61 -8.71 7.89 9.07
C ILE A 61 -8.63 8.13 10.58
N VAL A 62 -7.44 7.99 11.14
CA VAL A 62 -7.20 8.47 12.50
C VAL A 62 -7.23 9.99 12.47
N ASN A 63 -8.22 10.57 13.13
CA ASN A 63 -8.19 12.00 13.45
C ASN A 63 -7.00 12.21 14.39
N SER A 64 -5.84 12.60 13.84
CA SER A 64 -4.59 12.82 14.58
C SER A 64 -4.72 13.88 15.68
N ASN A 65 -5.86 14.60 15.74
CA ASN A 65 -6.13 15.63 16.73
C ASN A 65 -6.92 15.17 17.97
N LYS A 66 -7.27 13.88 18.12
CA LYS A 66 -8.02 13.46 19.32
C LYS A 66 -7.19 13.54 20.61
N HIS A 67 -5.85 13.47 20.49
CA HIS A 67 -4.92 13.58 21.62
C HIS A 67 -3.81 14.63 21.43
N GLY A 68 -3.84 15.40 20.33
CA GLY A 68 -2.80 16.39 20.02
C GLY A 68 -1.40 15.78 19.89
N THR A 69 -0.42 16.59 19.53
CA THR A 69 0.99 16.20 19.62
C THR A 69 1.39 16.21 21.10
N THR A 70 1.73 15.06 21.67
CA THR A 70 2.32 15.01 23.02
C THR A 70 3.64 15.78 23.00
N GLU A 71 3.71 16.90 23.74
CA GLU A 71 4.86 17.81 23.72
C GLU A 71 6.19 17.11 24.05
N ASP A 72 6.16 16.06 24.87
CA ASP A 72 7.33 15.28 25.28
C ASP A 72 8.02 14.53 24.13
N TYR A 73 7.31 14.26 23.03
CA TYR A 73 7.87 13.59 21.84
C TYR A 73 8.25 14.57 20.72
N LEU A 74 8.25 15.88 20.97
CA LEU A 74 8.70 16.87 19.98
C LEU A 74 10.20 16.74 19.75
N VAL A 75 10.61 16.76 18.48
CA VAL A 75 12.04 16.68 18.07
C VAL A 75 12.91 17.74 18.77
N THR A 76 12.33 18.91 19.08
CA THR A 76 12.98 20.02 19.79
C THR A 76 13.32 19.73 21.25
N LYS A 77 12.77 18.65 21.84
CA LYS A 77 13.07 18.18 23.20
C LYS A 77 14.21 17.19 23.26
N PHE A 78 14.65 16.62 22.14
CA PHE A 78 15.78 15.71 22.10
C PHE A 78 17.08 16.51 22.00
N THR A 79 17.95 16.36 23.00
CA THR A 79 19.32 16.90 22.97
C THR A 79 20.26 15.75 22.65
N TYR A 80 21.07 15.90 21.61
CA TYR A 80 22.09 14.92 21.21
C TYR A 80 23.44 15.40 21.74
N ASN A 81 24.17 14.52 22.44
CA ASN A 81 25.55 14.76 22.91
C ASN A 81 26.56 14.25 21.89
#